data_AF-A0A3C2E591-F1
#
_entry.id   AF-A0A3C2E591-F1
#
_cell.length_a   1.000
_cell.length_b   1.000
_cell.length_c   1.000
_cell.angle_alpha   90.00
_cell.angle_beta   90.00
_cell.angle_gamma   90.00
#
_symmetry.space_group_name_H-M   'P 1'
#
loop_
_entity.id
_entity.type
_entity.pdbx_description
1 polymer ?
#
loop_
_entity_poly.entity_id
_entity_poly.type
_entity_poly.pdbx_seq_one_letter_code
_entity_poly.pdbx_strand_id
1 'polypeptide(L)'
;MASYDAASQDDMNAKVRRDPSRLGARLRSGAVGLLLIGAGAALAAAIFGHNPLDPSLNVATSSQAANPLGIPGAVAADLALQALGWAA
;
A
#
# COMPACT_ATOMS: atom_id res chain seq x y z
N MET A 1 -25.24 36.55 35.61
CA MET A 1 -25.73 35.94 34.35
C MET A 1 -24.68 35.92 33.25
N ALA A 2 -23.81 36.94 33.12
CA ALA A 2 -22.74 36.98 32.10
C ALA A 2 -21.54 36.01 32.31
N SER A 3 -21.32 35.52 33.54
CA SER A 3 -20.18 34.65 33.87
C SER A 3 -20.35 33.18 33.44
N TYR A 4 -21.59 32.71 33.27
CA TYR A 4 -21.88 31.33 32.82
C TYR A 4 -21.62 31.15 31.33
N ASP A 5 -21.80 32.22 30.56
CA ASP A 5 -21.64 32.24 29.10
C ASP A 5 -20.17 32.17 28.68
N ALA A 6 -19.29 32.90 29.38
CA ALA A 6 -17.86 32.91 29.08
C ALA A 6 -17.18 31.54 29.29
N ALA A 7 -17.48 30.87 30.41
CA ALA A 7 -16.95 29.54 30.70
C ALA A 7 -17.46 28.48 29.71
N SER A 8 -18.75 28.55 29.36
CA SER A 8 -19.36 27.69 28.34
C SER A 8 -18.74 27.93 26.96
N GLN A 9 -18.52 29.19 26.58
CA GLN A 9 -17.89 29.55 25.32
C GLN A 9 -16.43 29.11 25.25
N ASP A 10 -15.64 29.25 26.32
CA ASP A 10 -14.24 28.83 26.34
C ASP A 10 -14.12 27.30 26.25
N ASP A 11 -14.97 26.55 26.93
CA ASP A 11 -15.04 25.09 26.85
C ASP A 11 -15.48 24.61 25.45
N MET A 12 -16.45 25.30 24.84
CA MET A 12 -16.85 25.03 23.46
C MET A 12 -15.73 25.36 22.47
N ASN A 13 -15.04 26.49 22.65
CA ASN A 13 -13.95 26.92 21.80
C ASN A 13 -12.74 25.99 21.92
N ALA A 14 -12.48 25.45 23.12
CA ALA A 14 -11.47 24.42 23.37
C ALA A 14 -11.79 23.08 22.68
N LYS A 15 -13.06 22.65 22.67
CA LYS A 15 -13.52 21.45 21.94
C LYS A 15 -13.52 21.63 20.41
N VAL A 16 -13.70 22.86 19.92
CA VAL A 16 -13.73 23.20 18.48
C VAL A 16 -12.34 23.34 17.88
N ARG A 17 -11.28 23.53 18.69
CA ARG A 17 -9.89 23.40 18.24
C ARG A 17 -9.68 21.98 17.71
N ARG A 18 -9.83 21.82 16.39
CA ARG A 18 -9.59 20.57 15.68
C ARG A 18 -8.17 20.12 15.99
N ASP A 19 -8.08 19.05 16.75
CA ASP A 19 -6.82 18.47 17.19
C ASP A 19 -6.02 18.02 15.94
N PRO A 20 -4.95 18.74 15.54
CA PRO A 20 -4.26 18.51 14.27
C PRO A 20 -3.64 17.10 14.18
N SER A 21 -3.44 16.46 15.34
CA SER A 21 -3.01 15.07 15.51
C SER A 21 -3.95 14.07 14.82
N ARG A 22 -5.26 14.32 14.81
CA ARG A 22 -6.27 13.42 14.21
C ARG A 22 -6.30 13.50 12.68
N LEU A 23 -5.96 14.66 12.10
CA LEU A 23 -5.86 14.81 10.65
C LEU A 23 -4.61 14.11 10.11
N GLY A 24 -3.46 14.30 10.77
CA GLY A 24 -2.21 13.62 10.41
C GLY A 24 -2.35 12.10 10.47
N ALA A 25 -2.99 11.57 11.52
CA ALA A 25 -3.28 10.14 11.63
C ALA A 25 -4.17 9.63 10.49
N ARG A 26 -5.24 10.36 10.12
CA ARG A 26 -6.13 9.98 9.02
C ARG A 26 -5.44 9.99 7.66
N LEU A 27 -4.62 11.00 7.38
CA LEU A 27 -3.85 11.08 6.15
C LEU A 27 -2.84 9.93 6.06
N ARG A 28 -2.14 9.62 7.15
CA ARG A 28 -1.25 8.47 7.22
C ARG A 28 -1.97 7.16 6.94
N SER A 29 -3.12 6.91 7.59
CA SER A 29 -3.90 5.70 7.35
C SER A 29 -4.37 5.60 5.90
N GLY A 30 -4.81 6.72 5.31
CA GLY A 30 -5.21 6.77 3.90
C GLY A 30 -4.04 6.46 2.95
N ALA A 31 -2.86 7.04 3.21
CA ALA A 31 -1.66 6.78 2.42
C ALA A 31 -1.22 5.31 2.51
N VAL A 32 -1.23 4.73 3.72
CA VAL A 32 -0.92 3.29 3.91
C VAL A 32 -1.92 2.42 3.16
N GLY A 33 -3.23 2.72 3.25
CA GLY A 33 -4.25 1.98 2.52
C GLY A 33 -4.05 2.04 1.00
N LEU A 34 -3.76 3.22 0.46
CA LEU A 34 -3.50 3.40 -0.96
C LEU A 34 -2.24 2.66 -1.42
N LEU A 35 -1.18 2.69 -0.61
CA LEU A 35 0.05 1.94 -0.88
C LEU A 35 -0.20 0.43 -0.90
N LEU A 36 -1.00 -0.10 0.04
CA LEU A 36 -1.36 -1.51 0.07
C LEU A 36 -2.20 -1.93 -1.15
N ILE A 37 -3.15 -1.09 -1.57
CA ILE A 37 -3.93 -1.33 -2.78
C ILE A 37 -3.00 -1.35 -4.01
N GLY A 38 -2.10 -0.37 -4.13
CA GLY A 38 -1.12 -0.31 -5.21
C GLY A 38 -0.19 -1.52 -5.23
N ALA A 39 0.31 -1.93 -4.06
CA ALA A 39 1.15 -3.12 -3.92
C ALA A 39 0.40 -4.40 -4.30
N GLY A 40 -0.86 -4.54 -3.87
CA GLY A 40 -1.72 -5.67 -4.25
C GLY A 40 -2.00 -5.72 -5.76
N ALA A 41 -2.29 -4.57 -6.37
CA ALA A 41 -2.50 -4.47 -7.82
C ALA A 41 -1.21 -4.80 -8.61
N ALA A 42 -0.05 -4.31 -8.15
CA ALA A 42 1.24 -4.64 -8.74
C ALA A 42 1.54 -6.14 -8.62
N LEU A 43 1.28 -6.74 -7.46
CA LEU A 43 1.47 -8.18 -7.26
C LEU A 43 0.54 -9.00 -8.16
N ALA A 44 -0.73 -8.61 -8.28
CA ALA A 44 -1.67 -9.26 -9.19
C ALA A 44 -1.18 -9.17 -10.65
N ALA A 45 -0.75 -7.99 -11.11
CA ALA A 45 -0.20 -7.81 -12.45
C ALA A 45 1.06 -8.68 -12.67
N ALA A 46 1.94 -8.78 -11.67
CA ALA A 46 3.11 -9.65 -11.72
C ALA A 46 2.71 -11.12 -11.90
N ILE A 47 1.78 -11.63 -11.10
CA ILE A 47 1.31 -13.03 -11.16
C ILE A 47 0.61 -13.32 -12.49
N PHE A 48 -0.31 -12.46 -12.92
CA PHE A 48 -1.04 -12.66 -14.19
C PHE A 48 -0.12 -12.54 -15.41
N GLY A 49 0.92 -11.71 -15.33
CA GLY A 49 1.96 -11.59 -16.35
C GLY A 49 3.13 -12.56 -16.18
N HIS A 50 2.99 -13.59 -15.35
CA HIS A 50 4.06 -14.57 -15.13
C HIS A 50 4.41 -15.31 -16.43
N ASN A 51 5.71 -15.41 -16.72
CA ASN A 51 6.26 -16.22 -17.79
C ASN A 51 7.38 -17.09 -17.22
N PRO A 52 7.31 -18.44 -17.32
CA PRO A 52 8.33 -19.34 -16.80
C PRO A 52 9.73 -19.17 -17.41
N LEU A 53 9.86 -18.43 -18.52
CA LEU A 53 11.14 -18.16 -19.17
C LEU A 53 11.68 -16.76 -18.88
N ASP A 54 10.99 -15.96 -18.06
CA ASP A 54 11.46 -14.63 -17.69
C ASP A 54 12.70 -14.73 -16.77
N PRO A 55 13.64 -13.77 -16.86
CA PRO A 55 14.77 -13.70 -15.95
C PRO A 55 14.30 -13.53 -14.50
N SER A 56 14.65 -14.50 -13.67
CA SER A 56 14.18 -14.59 -12.28
C SER A 56 15.20 -15.29 -11.39
N LEU A 57 14.84 -15.51 -10.11
CA LEU A 57 15.67 -16.30 -9.19
C LEU A 57 15.76 -17.78 -9.61
N ASN A 58 14.79 -18.27 -10.37
CA ASN A 58 14.73 -19.65 -10.83
C ASN A 58 15.29 -19.84 -12.25
N VAL A 59 15.40 -18.76 -13.03
CA VAL A 59 15.79 -18.81 -14.44
C VAL A 59 16.86 -17.77 -14.76
N ALA A 60 18.08 -18.26 -14.95
CA ALA A 60 19.20 -17.46 -15.44
C ALA A 60 19.17 -17.40 -16.98
N THR A 61 18.60 -16.33 -17.53
CA THR A 61 18.50 -16.10 -18.98
C THR A 61 18.99 -14.70 -19.35
N SER A 62 19.46 -14.54 -20.59
CA SER A 62 19.76 -13.25 -21.20
C SER A 62 18.55 -12.63 -21.91
N SER A 63 17.40 -13.30 -21.88
CA SER A 63 16.15 -12.77 -22.45
C SER A 63 15.66 -11.54 -21.68
N GLN A 64 14.99 -10.64 -22.40
CA GLN A 64 14.27 -9.53 -21.78
C GLN A 64 13.04 -10.07 -21.03
N ALA A 65 12.71 -9.46 -19.88
CA ALA A 65 11.54 -9.83 -19.10
C ALA A 65 10.25 -9.45 -19.84
N ALA A 66 9.35 -10.42 -20.01
CA ALA A 66 8.03 -10.23 -20.59
C ALA A 66 7.00 -9.73 -19.57
N ASN A 67 7.26 -9.92 -18.27
CA ASN A 67 6.39 -9.43 -17.21
C ASN A 67 6.13 -7.91 -17.35
N PRO A 68 4.88 -7.44 -17.19
CA PRO A 68 4.54 -6.02 -17.34
C PRO A 68 5.26 -5.11 -16.34
N LEU A 69 5.72 -5.64 -15.21
CA LEU A 69 6.55 -4.91 -14.24
C LEU A 69 8.05 -5.16 -14.42
N GLY A 70 8.45 -5.81 -15.52
CA GLY A 70 9.82 -6.17 -15.85
C GLY A 70 10.41 -7.21 -14.89
N ILE A 71 11.73 -7.16 -14.72
CA ILE A 71 12.49 -8.07 -13.84
C ILE A 71 11.93 -8.13 -12.40
N PRO A 72 11.63 -7.02 -11.70
CA PRO A 72 11.10 -7.13 -10.33
C PRO A 72 9.72 -7.80 -10.29
N GLY A 73 8.91 -7.65 -11.34
CA GLY A 73 7.66 -8.39 -11.51
C GLY A 73 7.85 -9.88 -11.70
N ALA A 74 8.79 -10.26 -12.57
CA ALA A 74 9.13 -11.67 -12.80
C ALA A 74 9.60 -12.37 -11.51
N VAL A 75 10.48 -11.71 -10.73
CA VAL A 75 10.93 -12.23 -9.43
C VAL A 75 9.79 -12.33 -8.42
N ALA A 76 8.93 -11.29 -8.32
CA ALA A 76 7.80 -11.29 -7.41
C ALA A 76 6.76 -12.38 -7.75
N ALA A 77 6.50 -12.59 -9.04
CA ALA A 77 5.61 -13.63 -9.53
C ALA A 77 6.11 -15.03 -9.15
N ASP A 78 7.40 -15.31 -9.34
CA ASP A 78 8.01 -16.58 -8.97
C ASP A 78 7.87 -16.88 -7.48
N LEU A 79 8.19 -15.91 -6.63
CA LEU A 79 8.06 -16.07 -5.18
C LEU A 79 6.61 -16.25 -4.75
N ALA A 80 5.68 -15.51 -5.36
CA ALA A 80 4.25 -15.62 -5.06
C ALA A 80 3.70 -17.00 -5.46
N LEU A 81 4.04 -17.49 -6.65
CA LEU A 81 3.61 -18.80 -7.13
C LEU A 81 4.21 -19.94 -6.29
N GLN A 82 5.47 -19.80 -5.85
CA GLN A 82 6.09 -20.72 -4.89
C GLN A 82 5.37 -20.72 -3.54
N ALA A 83 5.08 -19.53 -2.98
CA ALA A 83 4.37 -19.40 -1.71
C ALA A 83 2.94 -19.98 -1.76
N LEU A 84 2.31 -19.96 -2.94
CA LEU A 84 0.99 -20.56 -3.18
C LEU A 84 1.05 -22.08 -3.46
N GLY A 85 2.24 -22.66 -3.61
CA GLY A 85 2.43 -24.08 -3.93
C GLY A 85 2.12 -24.45 -5.38
N TRP A 86 2.10 -23.47 -6.29
CA TRP A 86 1.87 -23.70 -7.73
C TRP A 86 3.15 -23.94 -8.53
N ALA A 87 4.29 -23.51 -8.00
CA ALA A 87 5.60 -23.66 -8.64
C ALA A 87 6.55 -24.46 -7.74
N ALA A 88 6.15 -25.70 -7.41
CA ALA A 88 6.96 -26.67 -6.65
C ALA A 88 7.60 -27.72 -7.57
#